data_AF-A0A0R2Q6J5-F1
#
_entry.id   AF-A0A0R2Q6J5-F1
#
_cell.length_a   1.000
_cell.length_b   1.000
_cell.length_c   1.000
_cell.angle_alpha   90.00
_cell.angle_beta   90.00
_cell.angle_gamma   90.00
#
_symmetry.space_group_name_H-M   'P 1'
#
loop_
_entity.id
_entity.type
_entity.pdbx_description
1 polymer ?
#
loop_
_entity_poly.entity_id
_entity_poly.type
_entity_poly.pdbx_seq_one_letter_code
_entity_poly.pdbx_strand_id
1 'polypeptide(L)'
;MAFTQPSRNLALELVRVTETAAIAASRWVGRGAKNDADQVAVDGMRKMINTVSMNGVIVIGEGEKDQAPMLFNGEEVGDGNGPSVDVAVDPIDGTTLTAKGMNNAISVIALAERGTMFDPTTVFYMKKLVVGPEAADVVDITAPVKENLRRIAKAKRRDIESLTVVLLDRPRHDQLVKEIRQTGARIKFITDGDVAGAVEAARDETGIDALMGIGGTPEGIIAACAMKCLGGVIQAILHPRDEAEREKALANGMDLEKVLTTNDLVSGENVFFAATG
;
A
#
# COMPACT_ATOMS: atom_id res chain seq x y z
N MET A 1 25.66 -21.80 -30.86
CA MET A 1 24.57 -21.37 -29.95
C MET A 1 24.76 -19.88 -29.72
N ALA A 2 23.80 -19.05 -30.13
CA ALA A 2 23.85 -17.63 -29.80
C ALA A 2 23.68 -17.51 -28.28
N PHE A 3 24.61 -16.82 -27.60
CA PHE A 3 24.39 -16.38 -26.23
C PHE A 3 23.20 -15.40 -26.26
N THR A 4 22.01 -15.87 -25.87
CA THR A 4 20.91 -14.95 -25.56
C THR A 4 21.34 -14.16 -24.35
N GLN A 5 21.34 -12.82 -24.46
CA GLN A 5 21.55 -11.98 -23.28
C GLN A 5 20.54 -12.40 -22.20
N PRO A 6 20.97 -12.55 -20.94
CA PRO A 6 20.03 -12.80 -19.85
C PRO A 6 18.95 -11.71 -19.90
N SER A 7 17.67 -12.10 -19.89
CA SER A 7 16.60 -11.13 -19.77
C SER A 7 16.81 -10.37 -18.47
N ARG A 8 16.80 -9.03 -18.52
CA ARG A 8 16.78 -8.22 -17.30
C ARG A 8 15.54 -8.64 -16.50
N ASN A 9 15.76 -9.13 -15.28
CA ASN A 9 14.66 -9.50 -14.42
C ASN A 9 14.02 -8.21 -13.92
N LEU A 10 12.76 -7.97 -14.34
CA LEU A 10 11.97 -6.81 -13.97
C LEU A 10 12.00 -6.59 -12.44
N ALA A 11 11.90 -7.67 -11.65
CA ALA A 11 11.94 -7.58 -10.19
C ALA A 11 13.26 -6.99 -9.65
N LEU A 12 14.41 -7.33 -10.24
CA LEU A 12 15.71 -6.80 -9.80
C LEU A 12 15.88 -5.33 -10.17
N GLU A 13 15.29 -4.87 -11.28
CA GLU A 13 15.32 -3.47 -11.65
C GLU A 13 14.41 -2.62 -10.76
N LEU A 14 13.25 -3.14 -10.32
CA LEU A 14 12.35 -2.42 -9.41
C LEU A 14 12.98 -2.14 -8.04
N VAL A 15 13.81 -3.05 -7.53
CA VAL A 15 14.57 -2.80 -6.30
C VAL A 15 15.46 -1.56 -6.45
N ARG A 16 16.12 -1.38 -7.61
CA ARG A 16 16.97 -0.21 -7.86
C ARG A 16 16.16 1.08 -7.95
N VAL A 17 14.91 0.99 -8.40
CA VAL A 17 13.98 2.14 -8.43
C VAL A 17 13.72 2.66 -7.02
N THR A 18 13.32 1.78 -6.08
CA THR A 18 13.07 2.16 -4.69
C THR A 18 14.35 2.53 -3.94
N GLU A 19 15.47 1.85 -4.19
CA GLU A 19 16.79 2.23 -3.64
C GLU A 19 17.20 3.64 -4.06
N THR A 20 17.01 4.00 -5.32
CA THR A 20 17.37 5.34 -5.83
C THR A 20 16.55 6.42 -5.14
N ALA A 21 15.24 6.19 -4.98
CA ALA A 21 14.34 7.11 -4.30
C ALA A 21 14.67 7.23 -2.81
N ALA A 22 14.84 6.10 -2.11
CA ALA A 22 15.18 6.07 -0.68
C ALA A 22 16.54 6.76 -0.41
N ILE A 23 17.57 6.49 -1.22
CA ILE A 23 18.88 7.15 -1.09
C ILE A 23 18.76 8.66 -1.31
N ALA A 24 17.96 9.10 -2.28
CA ALA A 24 17.72 10.53 -2.51
C ALA A 24 17.04 11.19 -1.30
N ALA A 25 15.98 10.58 -0.78
CA ALA A 25 15.23 11.04 0.39
C ALA A 25 16.06 11.02 1.68
N SER A 26 16.98 10.06 1.83
CA SER A 26 17.76 9.82 3.06
C SER A 26 18.50 11.07 3.58
N ARG A 27 18.89 11.97 2.67
CA ARG A 27 19.59 13.22 3.01
C ARG A 27 18.70 14.22 3.75
N TRP A 28 17.39 14.03 3.70
CA TRP A 28 16.38 14.90 4.32
C TRP A 28 15.79 14.34 5.62
N VAL A 29 16.25 13.15 6.04
CA VAL A 29 15.82 12.53 7.29
C VAL A 29 16.09 13.48 8.46
N GLY A 30 15.03 13.81 9.22
CA GLY A 30 15.09 14.69 10.40
C GLY A 30 15.25 16.18 10.11
N ARG A 31 15.14 16.64 8.85
CA ARG A 31 15.35 18.05 8.48
C ARG A 31 14.10 18.93 8.50
N GLY A 32 12.94 18.39 8.84
CA GLY A 32 11.67 19.12 8.89
C GLY A 32 11.12 19.54 7.52
N ALA A 33 11.76 19.14 6.41
CA ALA A 33 11.41 19.55 5.06
C ALA A 33 10.78 18.40 4.27
N LYS A 34 9.51 18.08 4.59
CA LYS A 34 8.81 16.93 4.00
C LYS A 34 8.65 17.03 2.48
N ASN A 35 8.31 18.21 1.96
CA ASN A 35 8.08 18.41 0.53
C ASN A 35 9.40 18.30 -0.26
N ASP A 36 10.51 18.78 0.31
CA ASP A 36 11.82 18.67 -0.33
C ASP A 36 12.31 17.22 -0.34
N ALA A 37 12.05 16.46 0.73
CA ALA A 37 12.34 15.02 0.79
C ALA A 37 11.57 14.26 -0.29
N ASP A 38 10.28 14.56 -0.41
CA ASP A 38 9.37 13.94 -1.37
C ASP A 38 9.79 14.24 -2.80
N GLN A 39 10.05 15.51 -3.12
CA GLN A 39 10.47 15.93 -4.46
C GLN A 39 11.72 15.20 -4.92
N VAL A 40 12.75 15.05 -4.08
CA VAL A 40 13.98 14.34 -4.49
C VAL A 40 13.77 12.84 -4.64
N ALA A 41 12.81 12.25 -3.90
CA ALA A 41 12.44 10.85 -4.06
C ALA A 41 11.71 10.62 -5.38
N VAL A 42 10.73 11.48 -5.71
CA VAL A 42 10.02 11.51 -7.01
C VAL A 42 11.02 11.61 -8.15
N ASP A 43 11.95 12.57 -8.09
CA ASP A 43 12.97 12.78 -9.12
C ASP A 43 13.85 11.54 -9.32
N GLY A 44 14.32 10.95 -8.21
CA GLY A 44 15.16 9.76 -8.21
C GLY A 44 14.44 8.54 -8.77
N MET A 45 13.21 8.30 -8.29
CA MET A 45 12.35 7.22 -8.73
C MET A 45 12.06 7.32 -10.23
N ARG A 46 11.58 8.48 -10.68
CA ARG A 46 11.23 8.74 -12.09
C ARG A 46 12.42 8.57 -13.03
N LYS A 47 13.61 9.00 -12.60
CA LYS A 47 14.84 8.81 -13.39
C LYS A 47 15.20 7.34 -13.54
N MET A 48 15.10 6.55 -12.47
CA MET A 48 15.47 5.13 -12.50
C MET A 48 14.42 4.28 -13.22
N ILE A 49 13.12 4.52 -12.96
CA ILE A 49 12.02 3.75 -13.56
C ILE A 49 12.01 3.85 -15.09
N ASN A 50 12.39 5.01 -15.64
CA ASN A 50 12.52 5.21 -17.10
C ASN A 50 13.70 4.48 -17.76
N THR A 51 14.52 3.77 -16.99
CA THR A 51 15.57 2.88 -17.52
C THR A 51 15.16 1.41 -17.53
N VAL A 52 13.99 1.09 -16.96
CA VAL A 52 13.47 -0.27 -16.83
C VAL A 52 12.83 -0.68 -18.15
N SER A 53 13.07 -1.92 -18.60
CA SER A 53 12.45 -2.45 -19.81
C SER A 53 11.01 -2.87 -19.56
N MET A 54 10.13 -1.86 -19.60
CA MET A 54 8.68 -2.03 -19.56
C MET A 54 7.97 -0.90 -20.34
N ASN A 55 6.70 -1.16 -20.70
CA ASN A 55 5.75 -0.14 -21.15
C ASN A 55 4.75 0.12 -20.02
N GLY A 56 5.16 0.93 -19.05
CA GLY A 56 4.38 1.22 -17.85
C GLY A 56 3.50 2.46 -17.99
N VAL A 57 2.35 2.44 -17.32
CA VAL A 57 1.54 3.63 -17.06
C VAL A 57 1.32 3.78 -15.56
N ILE A 58 1.59 4.97 -15.03
CA ILE A 58 1.29 5.30 -13.63
C ILE A 58 -0.22 5.31 -13.44
N VAL A 59 -0.75 4.37 -12.67
CA VAL A 59 -2.16 4.32 -12.23
C VAL A 59 -2.32 4.96 -10.85
N ILE A 60 -1.29 4.82 -10.01
CA ILE A 60 -1.19 5.44 -8.70
C ILE A 60 0.16 6.15 -8.63
N GLY A 61 0.15 7.46 -8.43
CA GLY A 61 1.36 8.23 -8.15
C GLY A 61 1.08 9.49 -7.35
N GLU A 62 1.84 10.56 -7.60
CA GLU A 62 1.83 11.81 -6.83
C GLU A 62 0.51 12.59 -6.93
N GLY A 63 -0.32 12.27 -7.93
CA GLY A 63 -1.63 12.86 -8.15
C GLY A 63 -1.96 13.07 -9.62
N GLU A 64 -2.94 13.93 -9.88
CA GLU A 64 -3.37 14.28 -11.24
C GLU A 64 -2.33 15.17 -11.93
N LYS A 65 -2.26 15.09 -13.27
CA LYS A 65 -1.27 15.81 -14.10
C LYS A 65 -1.16 17.31 -13.83
N ASP A 66 -2.27 17.96 -13.50
CA ASP A 66 -2.31 19.40 -13.22
C ASP A 66 -1.74 19.77 -11.84
N GLN A 67 -1.59 18.79 -10.95
CA GLN A 67 -1.15 18.96 -9.56
C GLN A 67 0.24 18.33 -9.31
N ALA A 68 0.60 17.32 -10.10
CA ALA A 68 1.87 16.61 -10.02
C ALA A 68 2.66 16.73 -11.34
N PRO A 69 3.83 17.39 -11.35
CA PRO A 69 4.63 17.54 -12.57
C PRO A 69 5.32 16.23 -13.01
N MET A 70 5.40 15.24 -12.13
CA MET A 70 6.11 13.97 -12.30
C MET A 70 5.38 12.87 -11.54
N LEU A 71 5.46 11.65 -12.07
CA LEU A 71 4.76 10.46 -11.59
C LEU A 71 3.26 10.71 -11.40
N PHE A 72 2.65 11.43 -12.35
CA PHE A 72 1.22 11.72 -12.33
C PHE A 72 0.39 10.58 -12.91
N ASN A 73 -0.87 10.48 -12.52
CA ASN A 73 -1.80 9.48 -13.05
C ASN A 73 -1.92 9.59 -14.57
N GLY A 74 -1.58 8.51 -15.27
CA GLY A 74 -1.52 8.42 -16.73
C GLY A 74 -0.14 8.71 -17.34
N GLU A 75 0.90 9.00 -16.55
CA GLU A 75 2.25 9.16 -17.08
C GLU A 75 2.79 7.83 -17.62
N GLU A 76 3.36 7.85 -18.83
CA GLU A 76 4.10 6.72 -19.40
C GLU A 76 5.51 6.64 -18.81
N VAL A 77 5.89 5.46 -18.34
CA VAL A 77 7.18 5.20 -17.70
C VAL A 77 7.83 3.90 -18.20
N GLY A 78 9.14 3.83 -18.06
CA GLY A 78 9.96 2.76 -18.64
C GLY A 78 10.59 3.16 -19.97
N ASP A 79 11.43 2.29 -20.53
CA ASP A 79 12.09 2.54 -21.81
C ASP A 79 11.22 2.24 -23.04
N GLY A 80 9.97 1.82 -22.83
CA GLY A 80 8.97 1.52 -23.86
C GLY A 80 9.08 0.11 -24.44
N ASN A 81 10.12 -0.66 -24.11
CA ASN A 81 10.25 -2.06 -24.50
C ASN A 81 9.66 -2.98 -23.42
N GLY A 82 9.31 -4.21 -23.75
CA GLY A 82 8.83 -5.19 -22.77
C GLY A 82 7.30 -5.13 -22.53
N PRO A 83 6.82 -5.70 -21.41
CA PRO A 83 5.39 -5.88 -21.17
C PRO A 83 4.66 -4.57 -20.86
N SER A 84 3.38 -4.51 -21.24
CA SER A 84 2.47 -3.44 -20.84
C SER A 84 1.98 -3.67 -19.42
N VAL A 85 2.29 -2.73 -18.52
CA VAL A 85 2.00 -2.85 -17.09
C VAL A 85 1.28 -1.61 -16.55
N ASP A 86 0.50 -1.80 -15.50
CA ASP A 86 0.09 -0.75 -14.56
C ASP A 86 1.18 -0.57 -13.51
N VAL A 87 1.44 0.67 -13.13
CA VAL A 87 2.45 1.04 -12.15
C VAL A 87 1.81 1.82 -11.01
N ALA A 88 2.06 1.39 -9.79
CA ALA A 88 1.75 2.14 -8.59
C ALA A 88 3.05 2.53 -7.88
N VAL A 89 3.20 3.80 -7.55
CA VAL A 89 4.37 4.33 -6.85
C VAL A 89 3.95 5.10 -5.62
N ASP A 90 4.76 4.96 -4.57
CA ASP A 90 4.77 5.84 -3.41
C ASP A 90 6.25 6.14 -3.10
N PRO A 91 6.80 7.24 -3.66
CA PRO A 91 8.20 7.60 -3.49
C PRO A 91 8.63 7.67 -2.03
N ILE A 92 7.75 8.13 -1.13
CA ILE A 92 7.92 8.08 0.33
C ILE A 92 6.57 7.86 1.01
N ASP A 93 6.26 6.60 1.37
CA ASP A 93 5.20 6.30 2.34
C ASP A 93 5.64 6.80 3.71
N GLY A 94 5.14 7.99 4.09
CA GLY A 94 5.51 8.68 5.32
C GLY A 94 6.51 9.83 5.14
N THR A 95 6.26 10.76 4.23
CA THR A 95 7.02 12.03 4.12
C THR A 95 7.18 12.77 5.46
N THR A 96 6.16 12.74 6.32
CA THR A 96 6.22 13.28 7.69
C THR A 96 7.21 12.50 8.58
N LEU A 97 7.25 11.17 8.45
CA LEU A 97 8.18 10.31 9.18
C LEU A 97 9.62 10.66 8.78
N THR A 98 9.89 10.73 7.47
CA THR A 98 11.19 11.15 6.92
C THR A 98 11.59 12.52 7.46
N ALA A 99 10.75 13.53 7.32
CA ALA A 99 11.06 14.89 7.78
C ALA A 99 11.34 14.97 9.28
N LYS A 100 10.71 14.11 10.09
CA LYS A 100 10.90 14.06 11.55
C LYS A 100 11.98 13.08 12.01
N GLY A 101 12.57 12.29 11.11
CA GLY A 101 13.53 11.25 11.46
C GLY A 101 12.90 10.11 12.27
N MET A 102 11.62 9.83 12.01
CA MET A 102 10.89 8.73 12.64
C MET A 102 11.05 7.45 11.84
N ASN A 103 10.87 6.31 12.51
CA ASN A 103 10.92 4.99 11.88
C ASN A 103 9.77 4.77 10.89
N ASN A 104 9.91 3.75 10.05
CA ASN A 104 8.89 3.20 9.15
C ASN A 104 8.51 4.08 7.94
N ALA A 105 9.33 5.07 7.57
CA ALA A 105 9.28 5.62 6.22
C ALA A 105 9.86 4.60 5.22
N ILE A 106 9.18 4.37 4.09
CA ILE A 106 9.68 3.50 3.02
C ILE A 106 9.37 4.10 1.64
N SER A 107 10.19 3.81 0.64
CA SER A 107 9.88 4.03 -0.77
C SER A 107 9.32 2.75 -1.38
N VAL A 108 8.25 2.85 -2.17
CA VAL A 108 7.49 1.70 -2.67
C VAL A 108 7.19 1.81 -4.16
N ILE A 109 7.27 0.67 -4.85
CA ILE A 109 6.74 0.50 -6.20
C ILE A 109 6.04 -0.86 -6.32
N ALA A 110 4.93 -0.88 -7.06
CA ALA A 110 4.25 -2.09 -7.45
C ALA A 110 3.92 -2.08 -8.95
N LEU A 111 3.95 -3.26 -9.56
CA LEU A 111 3.53 -3.49 -10.94
C LEU A 111 2.46 -4.58 -10.99
N ALA A 112 1.53 -4.42 -11.93
CA ALA A 112 0.59 -5.46 -12.32
C ALA A 112 0.34 -5.41 -13.83
N GLU A 113 -0.36 -6.39 -14.36
CA GLU A 113 -0.79 -6.39 -15.77
C GLU A 113 -1.64 -5.14 -16.06
N ARG A 114 -1.54 -4.59 -17.27
CA ARG A 114 -2.27 -3.38 -17.67
C ARG A 114 -3.79 -3.50 -17.43
N GLY A 115 -4.37 -2.49 -16.80
CA GLY A 115 -5.80 -2.40 -16.50
C GLY A 115 -6.27 -3.33 -15.37
N THR A 116 -5.37 -3.83 -14.54
CA THR A 116 -5.72 -4.77 -13.45
C THR A 116 -5.67 -4.16 -12.06
N MET A 117 -5.10 -2.95 -11.90
CA MET A 117 -5.20 -2.20 -10.65
C MET A 117 -6.55 -1.44 -10.58
N PHE A 118 -7.15 -1.44 -9.39
CA PHE A 118 -8.38 -0.69 -9.11
C PHE A 118 -8.17 0.83 -9.28
N ASP A 119 -9.20 1.54 -9.72
CA ASP A 119 -9.16 2.99 -9.91
C ASP A 119 -9.29 3.74 -8.57
N PRO A 120 -8.24 4.45 -8.12
CA PRO A 120 -8.27 5.15 -6.82
C PRO A 120 -8.95 6.52 -6.85
N THR A 121 -9.34 7.05 -8.01
CA THR A 121 -9.58 8.50 -8.21
C THR A 121 -10.91 9.02 -7.66
N THR A 122 -11.84 8.13 -7.32
CA THR A 122 -13.21 8.53 -6.95
C THR A 122 -13.43 8.64 -5.44
N VAL A 123 -12.78 7.80 -4.63
CA VAL A 123 -12.93 7.81 -3.16
C VAL A 123 -11.56 7.77 -2.51
N PHE A 124 -11.23 8.81 -1.74
CA PHE A 124 -9.89 9.01 -1.21
C PHE A 124 -9.50 8.02 -0.08
N TYR A 125 -10.46 7.59 0.73
CA TYR A 125 -10.20 6.68 1.85
C TYR A 125 -10.91 5.33 1.68
N MET A 126 -10.35 4.31 2.32
CA MET A 126 -10.98 3.00 2.49
C MET A 126 -10.74 2.46 3.90
N LYS A 127 -11.72 1.73 4.43
CA LYS A 127 -11.53 0.85 5.58
C LYS A 127 -10.76 -0.38 5.10
N LYS A 128 -9.74 -0.79 5.84
CA LYS A 128 -8.81 -1.89 5.52
C LYS A 128 -8.79 -2.91 6.66
N LEU A 129 -8.74 -4.19 6.30
CA LEU A 129 -8.39 -5.31 7.16
C LEU A 129 -7.36 -6.15 6.43
N VAL A 130 -6.14 -6.19 6.96
CA VAL A 130 -5.02 -6.92 6.35
C VAL A 130 -4.50 -7.96 7.34
N VAL A 131 -4.29 -9.18 6.87
CA VAL A 131 -3.65 -10.26 7.63
C VAL A 131 -2.74 -11.10 6.75
N GLY A 132 -1.76 -11.75 7.37
CA GLY A 132 -0.89 -12.72 6.70
C GLY A 132 -1.56 -14.03 6.30
N PRO A 133 -0.81 -14.90 5.59
CA PRO A 133 -1.33 -16.12 4.96
C PRO A 133 -2.03 -17.07 5.94
N GLU A 134 -1.55 -17.15 7.20
CA GLU A 134 -2.13 -18.04 8.21
C GLU A 134 -3.61 -17.76 8.51
N ALA A 135 -4.06 -16.51 8.36
CA ALA A 135 -5.42 -16.08 8.70
C ALA A 135 -6.21 -15.57 7.49
N ALA A 136 -5.69 -15.73 6.27
CA ALA A 136 -6.28 -15.16 5.05
C ALA A 136 -7.73 -15.64 4.80
N ASP A 137 -8.02 -16.91 5.07
CA ASP A 137 -9.32 -17.52 4.77
C ASP A 137 -10.39 -17.31 5.85
N VAL A 138 -10.06 -16.66 6.97
CA VAL A 138 -10.96 -16.61 8.15
C VAL A 138 -11.47 -15.20 8.46
N VAL A 139 -10.90 -14.15 7.87
CA VAL A 139 -11.25 -12.77 8.18
C VAL A 139 -12.43 -12.24 7.38
N ASP A 140 -13.16 -11.30 7.97
CA ASP A 140 -14.32 -10.64 7.36
C ASP A 140 -14.43 -9.19 7.88
N ILE A 141 -14.14 -8.20 7.04
CA ILE A 141 -14.13 -6.78 7.39
C ILE A 141 -15.50 -6.24 7.84
N THR A 142 -16.60 -6.96 7.54
CA THR A 142 -17.95 -6.61 7.98
C THR A 142 -18.26 -7.16 9.37
N ALA A 143 -17.51 -8.17 9.83
CA ALA A 143 -17.68 -8.75 11.16
C ALA A 143 -17.16 -7.81 12.26
N PRO A 144 -17.69 -7.93 13.50
CA PRO A 144 -17.16 -7.18 14.64
C PRO A 144 -15.66 -7.44 14.86
N VAL A 145 -14.93 -6.42 15.31
CA VAL A 145 -13.48 -6.47 15.59
C VAL A 145 -13.12 -7.67 16.47
N LYS A 146 -13.91 -7.91 17.53
CA LYS A 146 -13.74 -9.04 18.43
C LYS A 146 -13.79 -10.40 17.73
N GLU A 147 -14.68 -10.56 16.77
CA GLU A 147 -14.79 -11.81 16.03
C GLU A 147 -13.61 -12.01 15.09
N ASN A 148 -13.18 -10.97 14.37
CA ASN A 148 -11.97 -11.04 13.54
C ASN A 148 -10.73 -11.41 14.37
N LEU A 149 -10.51 -10.74 15.50
CA LEU A 149 -9.36 -11.04 16.36
C LEU A 149 -9.42 -12.46 16.95
N ARG A 150 -10.62 -12.97 17.28
CA ARG A 150 -10.79 -14.37 17.69
C ARG A 150 -10.44 -15.35 16.57
N ARG A 151 -10.85 -15.06 15.34
CA ARG A 151 -10.55 -15.91 14.17
C ARG A 151 -9.06 -15.90 13.84
N ILE A 152 -8.42 -14.74 13.86
CA ILE A 152 -6.98 -14.58 13.67
C ILE A 152 -6.21 -15.35 14.76
N ALA A 153 -6.57 -15.17 16.03
CA ALA A 153 -5.96 -15.87 17.16
C ALA A 153 -6.05 -17.39 17.01
N LYS A 154 -7.25 -17.89 16.65
CA LYS A 154 -7.47 -19.32 16.39
C LYS A 154 -6.62 -19.83 15.24
N ALA A 155 -6.56 -19.11 14.12
CA ALA A 155 -5.81 -19.51 12.94
C ALA A 155 -4.30 -19.58 13.25
N LYS A 156 -3.77 -18.60 13.99
CA LYS A 156 -2.38 -18.55 14.46
C LYS A 156 -2.08 -19.43 15.68
N ARG A 157 -3.08 -20.11 16.24
CA ARG A 157 -2.97 -20.94 17.48
C ARG A 157 -2.39 -20.17 18.66
N ARG A 158 -2.85 -18.94 18.86
CA ARG A 158 -2.40 -18.02 19.89
C ARG A 158 -3.60 -17.46 20.64
N ASP A 159 -3.34 -16.88 21.81
CA ASP A 159 -4.35 -16.14 22.56
C ASP A 159 -4.54 -14.73 21.97
N ILE A 160 -5.77 -14.18 22.08
CA ILE A 160 -6.12 -12.86 21.55
C ILE A 160 -5.22 -11.78 22.17
N GLU A 161 -4.91 -11.91 23.46
CA GLU A 161 -4.07 -11.00 24.25
C GLU A 161 -2.63 -10.93 23.72
N SER A 162 -2.20 -11.95 22.99
CA SER A 162 -0.87 -11.97 22.37
C SER A 162 -0.85 -11.30 20.99
N LEU A 163 -2.01 -11.04 20.38
CA LEU A 163 -2.09 -10.40 19.08
C LEU A 163 -1.73 -8.91 19.16
N THR A 164 -1.12 -8.38 18.10
CA THR A 164 -0.91 -6.95 17.91
C THR A 164 -1.58 -6.47 16.63
N VAL A 165 -2.42 -5.45 16.74
CA VAL A 165 -3.01 -4.74 15.60
C VAL A 165 -2.23 -3.45 15.34
N VAL A 166 -1.75 -3.26 14.11
CA VAL A 166 -1.20 -1.97 13.67
C VAL A 166 -2.32 -1.08 13.14
N LEU A 167 -2.29 0.19 13.53
CA LEU A 167 -3.38 1.15 13.25
C LEU A 167 -2.84 2.58 13.19
N LEU A 168 -3.33 3.37 12.22
CA LEU A 168 -3.02 4.80 12.12
C LEU A 168 -3.57 5.57 13.33
N ASP A 169 -2.74 6.35 14.01
CA ASP A 169 -3.16 7.20 15.12
C ASP A 169 -3.90 8.44 14.60
N ARG A 170 -5.23 8.34 14.59
CA ARG A 170 -6.14 9.36 14.05
C ARG A 170 -7.43 9.37 14.88
N PRO A 171 -8.04 10.55 15.11
CA PRO A 171 -9.32 10.64 15.86
C PRO A 171 -10.45 9.77 15.30
N ARG A 172 -10.48 9.57 13.97
CA ARG A 172 -11.45 8.67 13.31
C ARG A 172 -11.36 7.20 13.76
N HIS A 173 -10.29 6.81 14.45
CA HIS A 173 -10.09 5.45 14.95
C HIS A 173 -10.36 5.26 16.44
N ASP A 174 -10.80 6.30 17.17
CA ASP A 174 -11.02 6.21 18.62
C ASP A 174 -11.96 5.05 19.02
N GLN A 175 -13.00 4.81 18.21
CA GLN A 175 -13.93 3.71 18.43
C GLN A 175 -13.27 2.34 18.17
N LEU A 176 -12.54 2.20 17.06
CA LEU A 176 -11.80 0.99 16.72
C LEU A 176 -10.73 0.65 17.79
N VAL A 177 -10.04 1.67 18.30
CA VAL A 177 -9.07 1.53 19.41
C VAL A 177 -9.74 0.98 20.67
N LYS A 178 -10.92 1.49 21.04
CA LYS A 178 -11.69 0.97 22.18
C LYS A 178 -12.09 -0.49 21.96
N GLU A 179 -12.59 -0.81 20.77
CA GLU A 179 -13.02 -2.17 20.42
C GLU A 179 -11.86 -3.16 20.47
N ILE A 180 -10.70 -2.84 19.90
CA ILE A 180 -9.51 -3.69 19.95
C ILE A 180 -9.08 -3.90 21.42
N ARG A 181 -8.97 -2.83 22.22
CA ARG A 181 -8.57 -2.92 23.63
C ARG A 181 -9.52 -3.77 24.47
N GLN A 182 -10.82 -3.73 24.20
CA GLN A 182 -11.83 -4.56 24.89
C GLN A 182 -11.65 -6.05 24.64
N THR A 183 -10.94 -6.44 23.58
CA THR A 183 -10.62 -7.86 23.31
C THR A 183 -9.41 -8.37 24.08
N GLY A 184 -8.57 -7.46 24.62
CA GLY A 184 -7.28 -7.78 25.22
C GLY A 184 -6.09 -7.71 24.26
N ALA A 185 -6.32 -7.63 22.94
CA ALA A 185 -5.25 -7.48 21.96
C ALA A 185 -4.48 -6.15 22.12
N ARG A 186 -3.22 -6.15 21.69
CA ARG A 186 -2.32 -4.99 21.71
C ARG A 186 -2.52 -4.12 20.48
N ILE A 187 -2.16 -2.83 20.58
CA ILE A 187 -2.17 -1.88 19.46
C ILE A 187 -0.76 -1.33 19.27
N LYS A 188 -0.25 -1.37 18.05
CA LYS A 188 0.91 -0.57 17.59
C LYS A 188 0.37 0.62 16.82
N PHE A 189 0.46 1.81 17.41
CA PHE A 189 0.12 3.05 16.71
C PHE A 189 1.22 3.42 15.72
N ILE A 190 0.81 3.84 14.53
CA ILE A 190 1.67 4.46 13.51
C ILE A 190 1.10 5.83 13.15
N THR A 191 1.95 6.84 12.98
CA THR A 191 1.45 8.17 12.62
C THR A 191 1.21 8.32 11.13
N ASP A 192 1.95 7.62 10.29
CA ASP A 192 1.79 7.50 8.83
C ASP A 192 2.33 6.11 8.44
N GLY A 193 2.32 5.69 7.17
CA GLY A 193 2.99 4.44 6.80
C GLY A 193 2.11 3.19 6.82
N ASP A 194 0.90 3.22 6.27
CA ASP A 194 -0.01 2.06 6.36
C ASP A 194 0.27 0.96 5.32
N VAL A 195 1.07 1.22 4.29
CA VAL A 195 1.64 0.18 3.41
C VAL A 195 2.67 -0.63 4.18
N ALA A 196 3.61 0.04 4.86
CA ALA A 196 4.58 -0.63 5.72
C ALA A 196 3.89 -1.47 6.80
N GLY A 197 2.85 -0.94 7.44
CA GLY A 197 2.03 -1.66 8.42
C GLY A 197 1.33 -2.90 7.84
N ALA A 198 0.82 -2.82 6.61
CA ALA A 198 0.21 -3.97 5.93
C ALA A 198 1.23 -5.08 5.63
N VAL A 199 2.42 -4.71 5.16
CA VAL A 199 3.52 -5.66 4.93
C VAL A 199 4.01 -6.28 6.23
N GLU A 200 4.12 -5.48 7.32
CA GLU A 200 4.46 -6.00 8.65
C GLU A 200 3.44 -7.06 9.12
N ALA A 201 2.14 -6.83 8.92
CA ALA A 201 1.07 -7.75 9.32
C ALA A 201 1.04 -9.08 8.54
N ALA A 202 1.63 -9.09 7.34
CA ALA A 202 1.66 -10.25 6.46
C ALA A 202 2.96 -11.06 6.54
N ARG A 203 3.95 -10.59 7.30
CA ARG A 203 5.24 -11.24 7.48
C ARG A 203 5.35 -11.86 8.87
N ASP A 204 6.02 -13.01 8.92
CA ASP A 204 6.39 -13.63 10.18
C ASP A 204 7.45 -12.79 10.92
N GLU A 205 7.52 -12.99 12.24
CA GLU A 205 8.54 -12.41 13.13
C GLU A 205 8.57 -10.86 13.24
N THR A 206 7.56 -10.16 12.72
CA THR A 206 7.42 -8.70 12.88
C THR A 206 6.76 -8.30 14.22
N GLY A 207 6.06 -9.24 14.84
CA GLY A 207 5.23 -9.00 16.03
C GLY A 207 3.88 -8.33 15.75
N ILE A 208 3.51 -8.16 14.47
CA ILE A 208 2.24 -7.58 14.00
C ILE A 208 1.38 -8.68 13.39
N ASP A 209 0.11 -8.74 13.79
CA ASP A 209 -0.80 -9.82 13.40
C ASP A 209 -1.90 -9.37 12.45
N ALA A 210 -2.25 -8.09 12.47
CA ALA A 210 -3.24 -7.50 11.57
C ALA A 210 -3.01 -5.99 11.41
N LEU A 211 -3.39 -5.45 10.26
CA LEU A 211 -3.68 -4.02 10.10
C LEU A 211 -5.19 -3.82 10.06
N MET A 212 -5.68 -2.85 10.83
CA MET A 212 -7.10 -2.46 10.82
C MET A 212 -7.24 -0.94 10.83
N GLY A 213 -8.22 -0.41 10.09
CA GLY A 213 -8.60 1.00 10.16
C GLY A 213 -8.86 1.62 8.81
N ILE A 214 -9.04 2.93 8.79
CA ILE A 214 -9.30 3.74 7.60
C ILE A 214 -8.00 4.47 7.19
N GLY A 215 -7.57 4.22 5.97
CA GLY A 215 -6.39 4.81 5.35
C GLY A 215 -6.63 5.13 3.87
N GLY A 216 -5.63 5.66 3.17
CA GLY A 216 -5.79 6.09 1.79
C GLY A 216 -6.08 4.92 0.83
N THR A 217 -6.92 5.16 -0.17
CA THR A 217 -7.27 4.19 -1.21
C THR A 217 -6.05 3.77 -2.06
N PRO A 218 -5.22 4.70 -2.56
CA PRO A 218 -3.98 4.36 -3.28
C PRO A 218 -3.09 3.36 -2.53
N GLU A 219 -2.81 3.63 -1.26
CA GLU A 219 -1.96 2.81 -0.39
C GLU A 219 -2.61 1.44 -0.11
N GLY A 220 -3.94 1.36 -0.09
CA GLY A 220 -4.67 0.09 0.00
C GLY A 220 -4.46 -0.80 -1.22
N ILE A 221 -4.39 -0.23 -2.42
CA ILE A 221 -4.13 -0.97 -3.66
C ILE A 221 -2.67 -1.42 -3.72
N ILE A 222 -1.73 -0.55 -3.33
CA ILE A 222 -0.30 -0.92 -3.18
C ILE A 222 -0.13 -2.07 -2.17
N ALA A 223 -0.82 -2.00 -1.02
CA ALA A 223 -0.83 -3.07 -0.04
C ALA A 223 -1.44 -4.36 -0.61
N ALA A 224 -2.47 -4.29 -1.45
CA ALA A 224 -3.04 -5.45 -2.14
C ALA A 224 -2.04 -6.13 -3.08
N CYS A 225 -1.21 -5.36 -3.80
CA CYS A 225 -0.10 -5.91 -4.57
C CYS A 225 0.86 -6.70 -3.68
N ALA A 226 1.26 -6.13 -2.53
CA ALA A 226 2.12 -6.83 -1.57
C ALA A 226 1.46 -8.10 -1.02
N MET A 227 0.15 -8.07 -0.73
CA MET A 227 -0.59 -9.23 -0.22
C MET A 227 -0.62 -10.38 -1.24
N LYS A 228 -0.83 -10.09 -2.52
CA LYS A 228 -0.71 -11.11 -3.59
C LYS A 228 0.65 -11.78 -3.59
N CYS A 229 1.73 -11.01 -3.42
CA CYS A 229 3.10 -11.56 -3.40
C CYS A 229 3.41 -12.35 -2.11
N LEU A 230 2.87 -11.94 -0.97
CA LEU A 230 3.14 -12.55 0.34
C LEU A 230 2.17 -13.68 0.71
N GLY A 231 1.12 -13.89 -0.07
CA GLY A 231 0.05 -14.84 0.23
C GLY A 231 -0.89 -14.39 1.35
N GLY A 232 -0.83 -13.11 1.74
CA GLY A 232 -1.76 -12.51 2.69
C GLY A 232 -3.08 -12.10 2.02
N VAL A 233 -3.97 -11.48 2.79
CA VAL A 233 -5.21 -10.90 2.26
C VAL A 233 -5.39 -9.48 2.76
N ILE A 234 -5.96 -8.64 1.89
CA ILE A 234 -6.60 -7.39 2.26
C ILE A 234 -8.07 -7.48 1.89
N GLN A 235 -8.93 -7.09 2.83
CA GLN A 235 -10.30 -6.74 2.55
C GLN A 235 -10.47 -5.25 2.77
N ALA A 236 -11.21 -4.60 1.88
CA ALA A 236 -11.44 -3.17 1.93
C ALA A 236 -12.90 -2.80 1.68
N ILE A 237 -13.33 -1.67 2.23
CA ILE A 237 -14.61 -1.03 1.92
C ILE A 237 -14.33 0.46 1.69
N LEU A 238 -14.84 1.02 0.60
CA LEU A 238 -14.68 2.44 0.28
C LEU A 238 -15.27 3.31 1.41
N HIS A 239 -14.60 4.40 1.73
CA HIS A 239 -14.98 5.27 2.83
C HIS A 239 -14.97 6.74 2.39
N PRO A 240 -16.07 7.23 1.78
CA PRO A 240 -16.19 8.63 1.43
C PRO A 240 -16.02 9.54 2.65
N ARG A 241 -15.25 10.61 2.50
CA ARG A 241 -14.93 11.58 3.55
C ARG A 241 -16.08 12.54 3.86
N ASP A 242 -16.96 12.75 2.88
CA ASP A 242 -18.10 13.64 2.93
C ASP A 242 -19.21 13.19 1.96
N GLU A 243 -20.39 13.81 2.05
CA GLU A 243 -21.54 13.45 1.21
C GLU A 243 -21.30 13.75 -0.27
N ALA A 244 -20.49 14.76 -0.61
CA ALA A 244 -20.22 15.11 -2.00
C ALA A 244 -19.37 14.04 -2.69
N GLU A 245 -18.34 13.52 -2.00
CA GLU A 245 -17.56 12.37 -2.47
C GLU A 245 -18.43 11.11 -2.56
N ARG A 246 -19.35 10.91 -1.60
CA ARG A 246 -20.32 9.81 -1.60
C ARG A 246 -21.24 9.86 -2.83
N GLU A 247 -21.86 11.01 -3.09
CA GLU A 247 -22.74 11.21 -4.25
C GLU A 247 -21.97 11.01 -5.57
N LYS A 248 -20.74 11.55 -5.67
CA LYS A 248 -19.88 11.36 -6.84
C LYS A 248 -19.57 9.87 -7.07
N ALA A 249 -19.24 9.13 -6.02
CA ALA A 249 -18.96 7.70 -6.11
C ALA A 249 -20.17 6.90 -6.60
N LEU A 250 -21.36 7.18 -6.05
CA LEU A 250 -22.60 6.55 -6.48
C LEU A 250 -22.97 6.91 -7.93
N ALA A 251 -22.77 8.16 -8.33
CA ALA A 251 -23.00 8.60 -9.71
C ALA A 251 -22.06 7.90 -10.72
N ASN A 252 -20.85 7.55 -10.28
CA ASN A 252 -19.89 6.73 -11.05
C ASN A 252 -20.20 5.22 -10.98
N GLY A 253 -21.31 4.82 -10.36
CA GLY A 253 -21.75 3.42 -10.27
C GLY A 253 -20.99 2.58 -9.24
N MET A 254 -20.30 3.20 -8.29
CA MET A 254 -19.59 2.47 -7.24
C MET A 254 -20.56 1.95 -6.17
N ASP A 255 -20.38 0.70 -5.76
CA ASP A 255 -21.05 0.12 -4.59
C ASP A 255 -20.19 0.37 -3.34
N LEU A 256 -20.65 1.27 -2.48
CA LEU A 256 -19.94 1.69 -1.28
C LEU A 256 -20.02 0.67 -0.13
N GLU A 257 -20.91 -0.31 -0.23
CA GLU A 257 -21.05 -1.40 0.75
C GLU A 257 -20.30 -2.67 0.32
N LYS A 258 -19.81 -2.70 -0.93
CA LYS A 258 -19.07 -3.84 -1.45
C LYS A 258 -17.76 -4.03 -0.68
N VAL A 259 -17.56 -5.27 -0.22
CA VAL A 259 -16.24 -5.73 0.23
C VAL A 259 -15.37 -5.96 -1.00
N LEU A 260 -14.34 -5.15 -1.15
CA LEU A 260 -13.27 -5.33 -2.12
C LEU A 260 -12.24 -6.30 -1.55
N THR A 261 -12.05 -7.44 -2.20
CA THR A 261 -11.00 -8.40 -1.87
C THR A 261 -9.65 -7.98 -2.47
N THR A 262 -8.55 -8.66 -2.10
CA THR A 262 -7.25 -8.49 -2.76
C THR A 262 -7.36 -8.55 -4.30
N ASN A 263 -8.19 -9.47 -4.82
CA ASN A 263 -8.38 -9.67 -6.26
C ASN A 263 -9.31 -8.64 -6.90
N ASP A 264 -10.18 -7.98 -6.13
CA ASP A 264 -10.94 -6.81 -6.62
C ASP A 264 -10.04 -5.57 -6.72
N LEU A 265 -9.08 -5.42 -5.80
CA LEU A 265 -8.14 -4.29 -5.77
C LEU A 265 -7.05 -4.43 -6.82
N VAL A 266 -6.56 -5.65 -7.04
CA VAL A 266 -5.56 -5.99 -8.05
C VAL A 266 -5.95 -7.32 -8.66
N SER A 267 -6.46 -7.33 -9.88
CA SER A 267 -6.97 -8.56 -10.54
C SER A 267 -5.90 -9.32 -11.33
N GLY A 268 -4.71 -8.75 -11.49
CA GLY A 268 -3.61 -9.35 -12.25
C GLY A 268 -2.99 -10.55 -11.53
N GLU A 269 -2.47 -11.48 -12.31
CA GLU A 269 -1.79 -12.68 -11.78
C GLU A 269 -0.27 -12.47 -11.68
N ASN A 270 0.27 -11.61 -12.56
CA ASN A 270 1.68 -11.24 -12.55
C ASN A 270 1.86 -9.91 -11.81
N VAL A 271 2.12 -10.01 -10.50
CA VAL A 271 2.29 -8.84 -9.62
C VAL A 271 3.69 -8.79 -9.05
N PHE A 272 4.30 -7.60 -9.10
CA PHE A 272 5.58 -7.32 -8.46
C PHE A 272 5.41 -6.22 -7.41
N PHE A 273 6.15 -6.35 -6.32
CA PHE A 273 6.22 -5.35 -5.26
C PHE A 273 7.68 -5.21 -4.81
N ALA A 274 8.16 -3.98 -4.68
CA ALA A 274 9.46 -3.68 -4.11
C ALA A 274 9.33 -2.50 -3.13
N ALA A 275 10.12 -2.54 -2.07
CA ALA A 275 10.21 -1.47 -1.09
C ALA A 275 11.64 -1.32 -0.55
N THR A 276 12.03 -0.10 -0.21
CA THR A 276 13.31 0.22 0.43
C THR A 276 13.10 1.26 1.53
N GLY A 277 13.65 1.02 2.72
CA GLY A 277 13.60 1.96 3.85
C GLY A 277 14.70 3.01 3.82
#